data_AF-A0A544T025-F1
#
_entry.id   AF-A0A544T025-F1
#
_cell.length_a   1.000
_cell.length_b   1.000
_cell.length_c   1.000
_cell.angle_alpha   90.00
_cell.angle_beta   90.00
_cell.angle_gamma   90.00
#
_symmetry.space_group_name_H-M   'P 1'
#
loop_
_entity.id
_entity.type
_entity.pdbx_description
1 polymer ?
#
loop_
_entity_poly.entity_id
_entity_poly.type
_entity_poly.pdbx_seq_one_letter_code
_entity_poly.pdbx_strand_id
1 'polypeptide(L)'
;MHLPFKFYAFHKLLLHAEKAFELDFLLITPFGAIILEVKNMIGILELTENPSQLIQRKETGDINKIPCPAVQLNDYKYQLSQFFIDHNIPIQIFGAVVFASRKSFVKTFTNKAQILYRNEVRPFLRKFQNFHPQ
;
A
#
# COMPACT_ATOMS: atom_id res chain seq x y z
N MET A 1 3.17 17.43 2.35
CA MET A 1 3.69 16.52 3.40
C MET A 1 5.14 16.89 3.65
N HIS A 2 5.56 17.14 4.88
CA HIS A 2 6.96 17.42 5.21
C HIS A 2 7.56 16.19 5.90
N LEU A 3 8.50 15.55 5.22
CA LEU A 3 9.30 14.43 5.73
C LEU A 3 10.72 14.94 5.99
N PRO A 4 11.45 14.36 6.96
CA PRO A 4 12.80 14.82 7.30
C PRO A 4 13.87 14.31 6.30
N PHE A 5 13.47 13.97 5.08
CA PHE A 5 14.32 13.50 3.99
C PHE A 5 13.74 13.97 2.65
N LYS A 6 14.61 14.09 1.64
CA LYS A 6 14.18 14.36 0.27
C LYS A 6 13.40 13.17 -0.28
N PHE A 7 12.33 13.43 -1.02
CA PHE A 7 11.56 12.40 -1.69
C PHE A 7 10.91 12.97 -2.95
N TYR A 8 10.65 12.10 -3.92
CA TYR A 8 9.75 12.38 -5.03
C TYR A 8 8.45 11.61 -4.79
N ALA A 9 7.32 12.24 -5.08
CA ALA A 9 6.01 11.61 -4.93
C ALA A 9 5.25 11.68 -6.24
N PHE A 10 4.76 10.53 -6.68
CA PHE A 10 3.93 10.36 -7.85
C PHE A 10 2.55 9.88 -7.38
N HIS A 11 1.50 10.44 -7.95
CA HIS A 11 0.11 10.08 -7.64
C HIS A 11 -0.59 9.61 -8.92
N LYS A 12 -1.35 8.51 -8.84
CA LYS A 12 -2.00 7.87 -10.00
C LYS A 12 -1.02 7.60 -11.13
N LEU A 13 0.04 6.89 -10.79
CA LEU A 13 1.10 6.57 -11.73
C LEU A 13 0.75 5.28 -12.46
N LEU A 14 0.46 5.40 -13.76
CA LEU A 14 0.30 4.25 -14.65
C LEU A 14 1.66 3.82 -15.21
N LEU A 15 2.01 2.56 -15.03
CA LEU A 15 3.23 1.94 -15.56
C LEU A 15 2.89 0.64 -16.28
N HIS A 16 3.85 0.15 -17.05
CA HIS A 16 3.75 -1.09 -17.81
C HIS A 16 4.94 -1.99 -17.51
N ALA A 17 4.66 -3.21 -17.07
CA ALA A 17 5.63 -4.31 -16.99
C ALA A 17 5.01 -5.52 -17.71
N GLU A 18 4.78 -6.64 -17.01
CA GLU A 18 4.03 -7.78 -17.60
C GLU A 18 2.60 -7.39 -17.98
N LYS A 19 2.01 -6.45 -17.23
CA LYS A 19 0.72 -5.82 -17.52
C LYS A 19 0.76 -4.35 -17.13
N ALA A 20 -0.25 -3.61 -17.56
CA ALA A 20 -0.49 -2.25 -17.08
C ALA A 20 -0.91 -2.30 -15.60
N PHE A 21 -0.36 -1.41 -14.77
CA PHE A 21 -0.72 -1.28 -13.37
C PHE A 21 -0.68 0.19 -12.93
N GLU A 22 -1.68 0.60 -12.13
CA GLU A 22 -1.81 1.96 -11.62
C GLU A 22 -1.49 1.96 -10.12
N LEU A 23 -0.54 2.80 -9.71
CA LEU A 23 -0.18 3.02 -8.32
C LEU A 23 -0.87 4.27 -7.79
N ASP A 24 -1.62 4.14 -6.69
CA ASP A 24 -2.23 5.29 -6.01
C ASP A 24 -1.18 6.34 -5.60
N PHE A 25 -0.13 5.90 -4.91
CA PHE A 25 1.05 6.70 -4.63
C PHE A 25 2.33 5.87 -4.70
N LEU A 26 3.33 6.43 -5.36
CA LEU A 26 4.71 5.95 -5.34
C LEU A 26 5.60 7.06 -4.78
N LEU A 27 6.32 6.76 -3.69
CA LEU A 27 7.38 7.62 -3.18
C LEU A 27 8.74 7.04 -3.56
N ILE A 28 9.61 7.85 -4.15
CA ILE A 28 11.03 7.52 -4.32
C ILE A 28 11.81 8.29 -3.26
N THR A 29 12.53 7.55 -2.42
CA THR A 29 13.28 8.08 -1.29
C THR A 29 14.73 7.58 -1.34
N PRO A 30 15.67 8.17 -0.58
CA PRO A 30 17.02 7.64 -0.43
C PRO A 30 17.09 6.19 0.08
N PHE A 31 16.00 5.68 0.67
CA PHE A 31 15.95 4.35 1.30
C PHE A 31 15.23 3.31 0.42
N GLY A 32 14.67 3.73 -0.72
CA GLY A 32 13.93 2.87 -1.64
C GLY A 32 12.61 3.49 -2.12
N ALA A 33 11.87 2.68 -2.88
CA ALA A 33 10.54 2.96 -3.36
C ALA A 33 9.48 2.51 -2.35
N ILE A 34 8.45 3.33 -2.13
CA ILE A 34 7.37 3.03 -1.19
C ILE A 34 6.03 3.21 -1.92
N ILE A 35 5.27 2.12 -2.02
CA ILE A 35 3.90 2.14 -2.56
C ILE A 35 2.91 2.37 -1.41
N LEU A 36 1.97 3.30 -1.57
CA LEU A 36 0.82 3.43 -0.66
C LEU A 36 -0.46 3.15 -1.45
N GLU A 37 -1.06 1.98 -1.22
CA GLU A 37 -2.34 1.58 -1.80
C GLU A 37 -3.48 2.12 -0.92
N VAL A 38 -4.27 3.06 -1.41
CA VAL A 38 -5.21 3.84 -0.60
C VAL A 38 -6.64 3.34 -0.79
N LYS A 39 -7.23 2.82 0.29
CA LYS A 39 -8.64 2.41 0.30
C LYS A 39 -9.50 3.44 1.04
N ASN A 40 -10.48 4.00 0.33
CA ASN A 40 -11.48 4.89 0.91
C ASN A 40 -12.77 4.11 1.25
N MET A 41 -12.70 3.31 2.32
CA MET A 41 -13.79 2.43 2.74
C MET A 41 -14.33 2.82 4.11
N ILE A 42 -15.62 2.58 4.35
CA ILE A 42 -16.28 2.81 5.65
C ILE A 42 -16.74 1.48 6.24
N GLY A 43 -17.12 1.48 7.52
CA GLY A 43 -17.66 0.32 8.21
C GLY A 43 -16.59 -0.59 8.78
N ILE A 44 -17.01 -1.80 9.18
CA ILE A 44 -16.16 -2.83 9.74
C ILE A 44 -15.50 -3.60 8.59
N LEU A 45 -14.19 -3.74 8.68
CA LEU A 45 -13.34 -4.32 7.64
C LEU A 45 -12.60 -5.53 8.21
N GLU A 46 -12.86 -6.70 7.65
CA GLU A 46 -12.26 -7.98 8.05
C GLU A 46 -11.41 -8.51 6.88
N LEU A 47 -10.09 -8.53 7.06
CA LEU A 47 -9.15 -9.20 6.16
C LEU A 47 -9.11 -10.69 6.50
N THR A 48 -9.37 -11.55 5.52
CA THR A 48 -9.34 -13.01 5.69
C THR A 48 -8.14 -13.62 4.98
N GLU A 49 -7.71 -14.78 5.45
CA GLU A 49 -6.68 -15.61 4.82
C GLU A 49 -7.31 -16.97 4.49
N ASN A 50 -7.29 -17.36 3.22
CA ASN A 50 -7.84 -18.61 2.67
C ASN A 50 -9.40 -18.72 2.66
N PRO A 51 -10.09 -18.11 1.69
CA PRO A 51 -9.56 -17.29 0.60
C PRO A 51 -9.18 -15.88 1.09
N SER A 52 -8.22 -15.24 0.42
CA SER A 52 -7.83 -13.89 0.79
C SER A 52 -8.84 -12.87 0.29
N GLN A 53 -9.57 -12.25 1.22
CA GLN A 53 -10.63 -11.30 0.90
C GLN A 53 -10.62 -10.14 1.90
N LEU A 54 -11.29 -9.06 1.50
CA LEU A 54 -11.73 -8.01 2.39
C LEU A 54 -13.25 -8.08 2.49
N ILE A 55 -13.74 -8.40 3.69
CA ILE A 55 -15.16 -8.36 4.01
C ILE A 55 -15.47 -7.00 4.64
N GLN A 56 -16.35 -6.24 4.01
CA GLN A 56 -16.83 -4.96 4.50
C GLN A 56 -18.26 -5.11 5.00
N ARG A 57 -18.52 -4.72 6.25
CA ARG A 57 -19.86 -4.62 6.84
C ARG A 57 -20.18 -3.15 7.10
N LYS A 58 -21.23 -2.65 6.46
CA LYS A 58 -21.70 -1.26 6.64
C LYS A 58 -22.73 -1.18 7.77
N GLU A 59 -22.94 0.01 8.31
CA GLU A 59 -23.99 0.28 9.31
C GLU A 59 -25.39 -0.04 8.79
N THR A 60 -25.60 0.01 7.47
CA THR A 60 -26.85 -0.36 6.79
C THR A 60 -27.17 -1.86 6.86
N GLY A 61 -26.21 -2.70 7.26
CA GLY A 61 -26.30 -4.16 7.20
C GLY A 61 -25.71 -4.77 5.92
N ASP A 62 -25.35 -3.96 4.93
CA ASP A 62 -24.75 -4.45 3.68
C ASP A 62 -23.40 -5.13 3.92
N ILE A 63 -23.19 -6.27 3.27
CA ILE A 63 -21.93 -7.01 3.30
C ILE A 63 -21.35 -7.10 1.89
N ASN A 64 -20.16 -6.53 1.70
CA ASN A 64 -19.39 -6.66 0.47
C ASN A 64 -18.20 -7.58 0.70
N LYS A 65 -17.96 -8.49 -0.25
CA LYS A 65 -16.74 -9.32 -0.30
C LYS A 65 -15.95 -8.91 -1.53
N ILE A 66 -14.77 -8.34 -1.32
CA ILE A 66 -13.92 -7.85 -2.40
C ILE A 66 -12.51 -8.45 -2.31
N PRO A 67 -11.72 -8.40 -3.38
CA PRO A 67 -10.32 -8.83 -3.35
C PRO A 67 -9.53 -8.16 -2.22
N CYS A 68 -8.66 -8.91 -1.57
CA CYS A 68 -7.85 -8.39 -0.48
C CYS A 68 -6.84 -7.34 -0.98
N PRO A 69 -6.82 -6.12 -0.42
CA PRO A 69 -5.88 -5.08 -0.85
C PRO A 69 -4.41 -5.45 -0.59
N ALA A 70 -4.12 -6.35 0.35
CA ALA A 70 -2.77 -6.85 0.57
C ALA A 70 -2.26 -7.70 -0.59
N VAL A 71 -3.15 -8.49 -1.22
CA VAL A 71 -2.81 -9.27 -2.42
C VAL A 71 -2.56 -8.33 -3.60
N GLN A 72 -3.42 -7.32 -3.79
CA GLN A 72 -3.24 -6.30 -4.81
C GLN A 72 -1.91 -5.54 -4.65
N LEU A 73 -1.58 -5.10 -3.44
CA LEU A 73 -0.32 -4.43 -3.15
C LEU A 73 0.90 -5.30 -3.48
N ASN A 74 0.85 -6.60 -3.16
CA ASN A 74 1.96 -7.50 -3.45
C ASN A 74 2.14 -7.74 -4.96
N ASP A 75 1.05 -7.81 -5.72
CA ASP A 75 1.10 -7.82 -7.19
C ASP A 75 1.73 -6.52 -7.73
N TYR A 76 1.35 -5.36 -7.20
CA TYR A 76 1.96 -4.08 -7.60
C TYR A 76 3.45 -3.97 -7.25
N LYS A 77 3.87 -4.49 -6.09
CA LYS A 77 5.30 -4.57 -5.77
C LYS A 77 6.05 -5.45 -6.78
N TYR A 78 5.45 -6.57 -7.18
CA TYR A 78 6.03 -7.45 -8.18
C TYR A 78 6.12 -6.76 -9.55
N GLN A 79 5.04 -6.15 -10.04
CA GLN A 79 5.05 -5.43 -11.32
C GLN A 79 6.05 -4.26 -11.33
N LEU A 80 6.13 -3.50 -10.22
CA LEU A 80 7.12 -2.44 -10.09
C LEU A 80 8.55 -2.98 -10.04
N SER A 81 8.77 -4.16 -9.44
CA SER A 81 10.09 -4.81 -9.46
C SER A 81 10.52 -5.19 -10.87
N GLN A 82 9.61 -5.73 -11.69
CA GLN A 82 9.91 -6.02 -13.10
C GLN A 82 10.23 -4.73 -13.86
N PHE A 83 9.39 -3.69 -13.70
CA PHE A 83 9.65 -2.39 -14.31
C PHE A 83 11.03 -1.83 -13.91
N PHE A 84 11.43 -1.94 -12.65
CA PHE A 84 12.75 -1.50 -12.19
C PHE A 84 13.89 -2.34 -12.74
N ILE A 85 13.72 -3.66 -12.85
CA ILE A 85 14.72 -4.55 -13.47
C ILE A 85 14.94 -4.15 -14.93
N ASP A 86 13.86 -3.96 -15.70
CA ASP A 86 13.93 -3.60 -17.12
C ASP A 86 14.62 -2.25 -17.37
N HIS A 87 14.59 -1.35 -16.38
CA HIS A 87 15.19 -0.02 -16.44
C HIS A 87 16.50 0.10 -15.65
N ASN A 88 17.05 -1.01 -15.15
CA ASN A 88 18.27 -1.03 -14.31
C ASN A 88 18.20 -0.10 -13.09
N ILE A 89 17.09 -0.12 -12.35
CA ILE A 89 16.85 0.67 -11.15
C ILE A 89 16.98 -0.23 -9.90
N PRO A 90 18.15 -0.30 -9.23
CA PRO A 90 18.41 -1.26 -8.16
C PRO A 90 17.95 -0.75 -6.79
N ILE A 91 16.66 -0.43 -6.63
CA ILE A 91 16.12 0.07 -5.35
C ILE A 91 15.09 -0.90 -4.75
N GLN A 92 15.12 -1.03 -3.41
CA GLN A 92 14.16 -1.85 -2.69
C GLN A 92 12.75 -1.28 -2.75
N ILE A 93 11.75 -2.16 -2.78
CA ILE A 93 10.33 -1.79 -2.86
C ILE A 93 9.61 -2.20 -1.57
N PHE A 94 9.08 -1.19 -0.87
CA PHE A 94 8.22 -1.32 0.29
C PHE A 94 6.78 -0.98 -0.08
N GLY A 95 5.83 -1.35 0.79
CA GLY A 95 4.43 -1.03 0.55
C GLY A 95 3.58 -1.08 1.80
N ALA A 96 2.50 -0.28 1.80
CA ALA A 96 1.45 -0.35 2.81
C ALA A 96 0.07 -0.12 2.19
N VAL A 97 -0.94 -0.77 2.77
CA VAL A 97 -2.35 -0.47 2.50
C VAL A 97 -2.82 0.60 3.49
N VAL A 98 -3.39 1.68 2.99
CA VAL A 98 -3.85 2.82 3.78
C VAL A 98 -5.37 2.92 3.75
N PHE A 99 -6.03 2.67 4.87
CA PHE A 99 -7.45 2.97 5.04
C PHE A 99 -7.61 4.45 5.39
N ALA A 100 -8.04 5.24 4.41
CA ALA A 100 -8.00 6.69 4.49
C ALA A 100 -9.23 7.33 5.15
N SER A 101 -10.32 6.58 5.29
CA SER A 101 -11.55 7.04 5.94
C SER A 101 -11.41 7.04 7.45
N ARG A 102 -12.02 8.01 8.13
CA ARG A 102 -12.13 7.99 9.60
C ARG A 102 -13.23 7.05 10.10
N LYS A 103 -14.10 6.59 9.20
CA LYS A 103 -15.23 5.70 9.50
C LYS A 103 -14.91 4.23 9.20
N SER A 104 -13.67 3.90 8.88
CA SER A 104 -13.22 2.50 8.77
C SER A 104 -12.80 1.97 10.13
N PHE A 105 -13.19 0.74 10.42
CA PHE A 105 -12.68 -0.04 11.53
C PHE A 105 -12.13 -1.37 11.00
N VAL A 106 -10.80 -1.46 10.88
CA VAL A 106 -10.09 -2.70 10.53
C VAL A 106 -10.08 -3.60 11.76
N LYS A 107 -10.89 -4.66 11.72
CA LYS A 107 -11.11 -5.58 12.84
C LYS A 107 -10.11 -6.74 12.85
N THR A 108 -9.69 -7.21 11.67
CA THR A 108 -8.66 -8.25 11.54
C THR A 108 -7.53 -7.76 10.66
N PHE A 109 -6.32 -8.21 10.96
CA PHE A 109 -5.09 -7.86 10.24
C PHE A 109 -4.57 -9.09 9.48
N THR A 110 -3.67 -8.85 8.53
CA THR A 110 -2.96 -9.87 7.77
C THR A 110 -1.46 -9.61 7.85
N ASN A 111 -0.66 -10.67 7.87
CA ASN A 111 0.80 -10.54 7.83
C ASN A 111 1.33 -10.30 6.41
N LYS A 112 0.46 -10.28 5.39
CA LYS A 112 0.83 -10.11 3.98
C LYS A 112 1.17 -8.68 3.59
N ALA A 113 0.77 -7.69 4.37
CA ALA A 113 1.04 -6.27 4.11
C ALA A 113 0.98 -5.46 5.40
N GLN A 114 1.74 -4.36 5.44
CA GLN A 114 1.55 -3.33 6.44
C GLN A 114 0.18 -2.66 6.22
N ILE A 115 -0.67 -2.66 7.25
CA ILE A 115 -1.94 -1.94 7.26
C ILE A 115 -1.78 -0.66 8.06
N LEU A 116 -2.30 0.45 7.55
CA LEU A 116 -2.21 1.77 8.17
C LEU A 116 -3.55 2.49 8.06
N TYR A 117 -3.87 3.29 9.07
CA TYR A 117 -4.76 4.42 8.94
C TYR A 117 -4.01 5.66 8.45
N ARG A 118 -4.76 6.65 7.96
CA ARG A 118 -4.21 7.92 7.42
C ARG A 118 -3.19 8.59 8.36
N ASN A 119 -3.45 8.60 9.67
CA ASN A 119 -2.58 9.23 10.66
C ASN A 119 -1.27 8.44 10.91
N GLU A 120 -1.22 7.17 10.51
CA GLU A 120 -0.06 6.29 10.70
C GLU A 120 0.92 6.33 9.51
N VAL A 121 0.50 6.89 8.37
CA VAL A 121 1.35 7.03 7.17
C VAL A 121 2.64 7.80 7.49
N ARG A 122 2.56 8.93 8.20
CA ARG A 122 3.75 9.73 8.51
C ARG A 122 4.72 9.00 9.45
N PRO A 123 4.28 8.46 10.61
CA PRO A 123 5.12 7.61 11.44
C PRO A 123 5.74 6.45 10.67
N PHE A 124 4.98 5.77 9.81
CA PHE A 124 5.48 4.69 8.96
C PHE A 124 6.62 5.15 8.06
N LEU A 125 6.43 6.25 7.30
CA LEU A 125 7.46 6.77 6.40
C LEU A 125 8.73 7.23 7.13
N ARG A 126 8.63 7.71 8.38
CA ARG A 126 9.79 8.12 9.18
C ARG A 126 10.68 6.95 9.60
N LYS A 127 10.13 5.73 9.73
CA LYS A 127 10.91 4.55 10.14
C LYS A 127 12.03 4.20 9.15
N PHE A 128 11.85 4.54 7.87
CA PHE A 128 12.84 4.26 6.83
C PHE A 128 14.14 5.07 6.97
N GLN A 129 14.15 6.15 7.75
CA GLN A 129 15.40 6.88 8.03
C GLN A 129 16.43 6.06 8.78
N ASN A 130 15.97 5.05 9.52
CA ASN A 130 16.85 4.13 10.25
C ASN A 130 17.25 2.93 9.39
N PHE A 131 16.77 2.86 8.14
CA PHE A 131 17.14 1.82 7.20
C PHE A 131 18.46 2.24 6.55
N HIS A 132 19.55 1.70 7.07
CA HIS A 132 20.86 1.82 6.42
C HIS A 132 20.97 0.69 5.39
N PRO A 133 21.05 0.98 4.08
CA PRO A 133 21.40 -0.04 3.11
C PRO A 133 22.79 -0.57 3.47
N GLN A 134 22.90 -1.90 3.64
CA GLN A 134 24.19 -2.58 3.75
C GLN A 134 24.87 -2.61 2.38
#